data_AF-A0A9K3GZ57-F1
#
_entry.id   AF-A0A9K3GZ57-F1
#
_cell.length_a   1.000
_cell.length_b   1.000
_cell.length_c   1.000
_cell.angle_alpha   90.00
_cell.angle_beta   90.00
_cell.angle_gamma   90.00
#
_symmetry.space_group_name_H-M   'P 1'
#
loop_
_entity.id
_entity.type
_entity.pdbx_description
1 polymer ?
#
loop_
_entity_poly.entity_id
_entity_poly.type
_entity_poly.pdbx_seq_one_letter_code
_entity_poly.pdbx_strand_id
1 'polypeptide(L)'
;MRDYGVVYIANAILNAPEEYDTVLVLRAKARDAGYKAAYTECLTHVNSVPEKKFTDEQGCAREVDTKGELKAASDAYNTLVIPILAQVEECLAADNYVDHLRDLFEPEADAEGETKGEGQGDSGRCAL
;
A
#
# COMPACT_ATOMS: atom_id res chain seq x y z
N MET A 1 21.35 20.73 -6.72
CA MET A 1 21.02 19.40 -7.29
C MET A 1 21.70 18.22 -6.59
N ARG A 2 22.93 18.34 -6.03
CA ARG A 2 23.54 17.21 -5.28
C ARG A 2 22.78 16.84 -3.99
N ASP A 3 22.13 17.82 -3.37
CA ASP A 3 21.44 17.62 -2.08
C ASP A 3 19.91 17.59 -2.19
N TYR A 4 19.32 18.04 -3.31
CA TYR A 4 17.86 18.10 -3.56
C TYR A 4 17.49 17.33 -4.84
N GLY A 5 18.06 16.14 -5.00
CA GLY A 5 18.00 15.37 -6.24
C GLY A 5 16.79 14.44 -6.36
N VAL A 6 16.92 13.48 -7.29
CA VAL A 6 15.93 12.41 -7.58
C VAL A 6 15.48 11.66 -6.32
N VAL A 7 16.33 11.56 -5.29
CA VAL A 7 16.01 10.88 -4.02
C VAL A 7 14.89 11.60 -3.26
N TYR A 8 14.87 12.93 -3.22
CA TYR A 8 13.81 13.69 -2.52
C TYR A 8 12.48 13.57 -3.25
N ILE A 9 12.51 13.69 -4.58
CA ILE A 9 11.34 13.47 -5.45
C ILE A 9 10.78 12.06 -5.22
N ALA A 10 11.63 11.04 -5.29
CA ALA A 10 11.22 9.66 -5.08
C ALA A 10 10.65 9.44 -3.67
N ASN A 11 11.28 9.99 -2.64
CA ASN A 11 10.79 9.90 -1.27
C ASN A 11 9.44 10.60 -1.11
N ALA A 12 9.23 11.77 -1.71
CA ALA A 12 7.96 12.47 -1.60
C ALA A 12 6.81 11.71 -2.29
N ILE A 13 7.10 11.04 -3.41
CA ILE A 13 6.14 10.17 -4.10
C ILE A 13 5.85 8.92 -3.27
N LEU A 14 6.89 8.21 -2.82
CA LEU A 14 6.75 6.93 -2.11
C LEU A 14 6.18 7.08 -0.70
N ASN A 15 6.34 8.25 -0.08
CA ASN A 15 5.76 8.56 1.23
C ASN A 15 4.47 9.37 1.12
N ALA A 16 3.94 9.60 -0.09
CA ALA A 16 2.66 10.24 -0.25
C ALA A 16 1.57 9.38 0.43
N PRO A 17 0.67 9.98 1.23
CA PRO A 17 -0.37 9.22 1.93
C PRO A 17 -1.27 8.45 0.95
N GLU A 18 -1.53 9.01 -0.23
CA GLU A 18 -2.31 8.37 -1.28
C GLU A 18 -1.66 7.07 -1.77
N GLU A 19 -0.34 7.06 -1.96
CA GLU A 19 0.43 5.88 -2.36
C GLU A 19 0.42 4.84 -1.22
N TYR A 20 0.71 5.28 0.01
CA TYR A 20 0.75 4.41 1.18
C TYR A 20 -0.58 3.69 1.42
N ASP A 21 -1.69 4.43 1.46
CA ASP A 21 -3.02 3.87 1.72
C ASP A 21 -3.46 2.91 0.61
N THR A 22 -3.18 3.26 -0.65
CA THR A 22 -3.54 2.42 -1.79
C THR A 22 -2.72 1.14 -1.83
N VAL A 23 -1.42 1.21 -1.55
CA VAL A 23 -0.54 0.04 -1.46
C VAL A 23 -0.93 -0.87 -0.30
N LEU A 24 -1.35 -0.31 0.84
CA LEU A 24 -1.86 -1.09 1.97
C LEU A 24 -3.09 -1.92 1.57
N VAL A 25 -4.06 -1.29 0.91
CA VAL A 25 -5.26 -1.99 0.40
C VAL A 25 -4.88 -3.06 -0.62
N LEU A 26 -4.03 -2.72 -1.59
CA LEU A 26 -3.56 -3.65 -2.63
C LEU A 26 -2.88 -4.87 -2.01
N ARG A 27 -2.00 -4.67 -1.03
CA ARG A 27 -1.31 -5.74 -0.30
C ARG A 27 -2.29 -6.65 0.43
N ALA A 28 -3.29 -6.08 1.10
CA ALA A 28 -4.31 -6.86 1.81
C ALA A 28 -5.11 -7.74 0.82
N LYS A 29 -5.58 -7.17 -0.29
CA LYS A 29 -6.32 -7.91 -1.32
C LYS A 29 -5.48 -8.97 -2.01
N ALA A 30 -4.20 -8.69 -2.27
CA ALA A 30 -3.28 -9.67 -2.84
C ALA A 30 -3.08 -10.87 -1.91
N ARG A 31 -2.95 -10.61 -0.60
CA ARG A 31 -2.86 -11.66 0.42
C ARG A 31 -4.12 -12.51 0.46
N ASP A 32 -5.30 -11.90 0.48
CA ASP A 32 -6.57 -12.63 0.55
C ASP A 32 -6.82 -13.46 -0.72
N ALA A 33 -6.47 -12.93 -1.90
CA ALA A 33 -6.50 -13.66 -3.17
C ALA A 33 -5.52 -14.84 -3.19
N GLY A 34 -4.30 -14.64 -2.69
CA GLY A 34 -3.29 -15.69 -2.55
C GLY A 34 -3.74 -16.81 -1.61
N TYR A 35 -4.32 -16.48 -0.46
CA TYR A 35 -4.86 -17.49 0.47
C TYR A 35 -5.96 -18.33 -0.15
N LYS A 36 -6.91 -17.71 -0.85
CA LYS A 36 -7.98 -18.46 -1.54
C LYS A 36 -7.41 -19.38 -2.63
N ALA A 37 -6.44 -18.89 -3.41
CA ALA A 37 -5.80 -19.68 -4.45
C ALA A 37 -5.06 -20.90 -3.88
N ALA A 38 -4.22 -20.69 -2.86
CA ALA A 38 -3.48 -21.77 -2.20
C ALA A 38 -4.40 -22.79 -1.54
N TYR A 39 -5.47 -22.35 -0.89
CA TYR A 39 -6.46 -23.26 -0.30
C TYR A 39 -7.15 -24.13 -1.36
N THR A 40 -7.50 -23.55 -2.51
CA THR A 40 -8.12 -24.28 -3.63
C THR A 40 -7.16 -25.32 -4.22
N GLU A 41 -5.88 -24.97 -4.36
CA GLU A 41 -4.83 -25.90 -4.80
C GLU A 41 -4.64 -27.05 -3.80
N CYS A 42 -4.55 -26.75 -2.51
CA CYS A 42 -4.49 -27.76 -1.44
C CYS A 42 -5.69 -28.71 -1.48
N LEU A 43 -6.91 -28.20 -1.63
CA LEU A 43 -8.10 -29.04 -1.77
C LEU A 43 -8.03 -29.95 -2.99
N THR A 44 -7.48 -29.46 -4.10
CA THR A 44 -7.29 -30.25 -5.33
C THR A 44 -6.35 -31.43 -5.06
N HIS A 45 -5.22 -31.19 -4.38
CA HIS A 45 -4.27 -32.24 -4.04
C HIS A 45 -4.82 -33.23 -3.02
N VAL A 46 -5.42 -32.76 -1.93
CA VAL A 46 -5.95 -33.62 -0.87
C VAL A 46 -7.10 -34.50 -1.38
N ASN A 47 -7.94 -33.98 -2.28
CA ASN A 47 -9.05 -34.72 -2.86
C ASN A 47 -8.68 -35.67 -4.01
N SER A 48 -7.40 -35.78 -4.37
CA SER A 48 -6.95 -36.66 -5.44
C SER A 48 -6.92 -38.16 -5.05
N VAL A 49 -6.96 -38.47 -3.75
CA VAL A 49 -6.77 -39.83 -3.20
C VAL A 49 -7.99 -40.40 -2.43
N PRO A 50 -8.70 -39.65 -1.56
CA PRO A 50 -9.67 -40.24 -0.63
C PRO A 50 -11.07 -40.49 -1.23
N GLU A 51 -11.76 -41.52 -0.72
CA GLU A 51 -13.18 -41.81 -1.03
C GLU A 51 -14.15 -40.70 -0.60
N LYS A 52 -13.79 -39.94 0.45
CA LYS A 52 -14.53 -38.76 0.90
C LYS A 52 -13.77 -37.49 0.51
N LYS A 53 -14.45 -36.57 -0.17
CA LYS A 53 -13.91 -35.28 -0.57
C LYS A 53 -14.07 -34.25 0.54
N PHE A 54 -13.02 -33.48 0.77
CA PHE A 54 -13.04 -32.23 1.51
C PHE A 54 -13.68 -31.15 0.64
N THR A 55 -14.62 -30.40 1.21
CA THR A 55 -15.28 -29.28 0.53
C THR A 55 -14.80 -27.96 1.10
N ASP A 56 -14.90 -26.89 0.32
CA ASP A 56 -14.67 -25.51 0.77
C ASP A 56 -15.92 -24.90 1.43
N GLU A 57 -17.00 -25.68 1.60
CA GLU A 57 -18.31 -25.22 2.08
C GLU A 57 -18.27 -24.62 3.50
N GLN A 58 -17.30 -25.03 4.33
CA GLN A 58 -17.09 -24.48 5.68
C GLN A 58 -15.92 -23.49 5.77
N GLY A 59 -15.24 -23.19 4.66
CA GLY A 59 -14.08 -22.29 4.66
C GLY A 59 -14.49 -20.82 4.71
N CYS A 60 -13.77 -20.01 5.49
CA CYS A 60 -13.98 -18.56 5.61
C CYS A 60 -13.82 -17.78 4.28
N ALA A 61 -13.36 -18.43 3.20
CA ALA A 61 -13.19 -17.85 1.87
C ALA A 61 -14.36 -18.14 0.90
N ARG A 62 -15.42 -18.80 1.38
CA ARG A 62 -16.62 -19.10 0.60
C ARG A 62 -17.29 -17.79 0.19
N GLU A 63 -17.62 -17.66 -1.09
CA GLU A 63 -18.34 -16.52 -1.69
C GLU A 63 -17.57 -15.19 -1.84
N VAL A 64 -16.38 -15.01 -1.25
CA VAL A 64 -15.61 -13.76 -1.43
C VAL A 64 -14.93 -13.75 -2.79
N ASP A 65 -15.24 -12.78 -3.66
CA ASP A 65 -14.56 -12.58 -4.94
C ASP A 65 -13.19 -11.90 -4.74
N THR A 66 -12.27 -12.62 -4.11
CA THR A 66 -10.93 -12.10 -3.81
C THR A 66 -10.12 -11.74 -5.07
N LYS A 67 -10.40 -12.40 -6.21
CA LYS A 67 -9.76 -12.07 -7.50
C LYS A 67 -10.31 -10.78 -8.08
N GLY A 68 -11.63 -10.59 -8.05
CA GLY A 68 -12.27 -9.33 -8.46
C GLY A 68 -11.85 -8.17 -7.57
N GLU A 69 -11.79 -8.38 -6.25
CA GLU A 69 -11.32 -7.36 -5.30
C GLU A 69 -9.84 -7.00 -5.51
N LEU A 70 -8.97 -7.98 -5.75
CA LEU A 70 -7.57 -7.71 -6.10
C LEU A 70 -7.47 -6.92 -7.41
N LYS A 71 -8.27 -7.28 -8.42
CA LYS A 71 -8.31 -6.54 -9.68
C LYS A 71 -8.76 -5.09 -9.45
N ALA A 72 -9.83 -4.88 -8.71
CA ALA A 72 -10.34 -3.54 -8.40
C ALA A 72 -9.29 -2.71 -7.64
N ALA A 73 -8.58 -3.31 -6.66
CA ALA A 73 -7.50 -2.64 -5.95
C ALA A 73 -6.31 -2.31 -6.86
N SER A 74 -5.98 -3.20 -7.81
CA SER A 74 -4.93 -2.95 -8.81
C SER A 74 -5.32 -1.84 -9.78
N ASP A 75 -6.58 -1.79 -10.21
CA ASP A 75 -7.08 -0.75 -11.11
C ASP A 75 -7.08 0.61 -10.37
N ALA A 76 -7.46 0.63 -9.09
CA ALA A 76 -7.35 1.82 -8.24
C ALA A 76 -5.90 2.31 -8.11
N TYR A 77 -4.95 1.40 -7.85
CA TYR A 77 -3.52 1.73 -7.83
C TYR A 77 -3.00 2.28 -9.16
N ASN A 78 -3.34 1.64 -10.28
CA ASN A 78 -2.87 2.07 -11.60
C ASN A 78 -3.48 3.41 -12.07
N THR A 79 -4.58 3.84 -11.46
CA THR A 79 -5.26 5.11 -11.75
C THR A 79 -5.05 6.14 -10.64
N LEU A 80 -4.17 5.84 -9.68
CA LEU A 80 -3.89 6.71 -8.55
C LEU A 80 -3.26 8.02 -9.01
N VAL A 81 -3.81 9.13 -8.51
CA VAL A 81 -3.26 10.46 -8.73
C VAL A 81 -2.50 10.86 -7.47
N ILE A 82 -1.19 11.03 -7.59
CA ILE A 82 -0.34 11.50 -6.50
C ILE A 82 -0.07 13.00 -6.73
N PRO A 83 -0.58 13.91 -5.89
CA PRO A 83 -0.49 15.35 -6.13
C PRO A 83 0.94 15.88 -6.32
N ILE A 84 1.92 15.29 -5.65
CA ILE A 84 3.32 15.71 -5.77
C ILE A 84 3.89 15.47 -7.17
N LEU A 85 3.39 14.45 -7.91
CA LEU A 85 3.82 14.21 -9.29
C LEU A 85 3.43 15.39 -10.19
N ALA A 86 2.19 15.88 -10.06
CA ALA A 86 1.72 17.01 -10.83
C ALA A 86 2.52 18.30 -10.52
N GLN A 87 2.87 18.52 -9.25
CA GLN A 87 3.70 19.66 -8.84
C GLN A 87 5.13 19.57 -9.40
N VAL A 88 5.71 18.38 -9.41
CA VAL A 88 7.02 18.14 -10.04
C VAL A 88 6.95 18.38 -11.55
N GLU A 89 5.92 17.90 -12.23
CA GLU A 89 5.71 18.14 -13.66
C GLU A 89 5.58 19.64 -13.98
N GLU A 90 4.83 20.39 -13.17
CA GLU A 90 4.72 21.84 -13.29
C GLU A 90 6.07 22.54 -13.11
N CYS A 91 6.87 22.14 -12.10
CA CYS A 91 8.21 22.67 -11.89
C CYS A 91 9.12 22.41 -13.10
N LEU A 92 9.06 21.20 -13.68
CA LEU A 92 9.86 20.79 -14.82
C LEU A 92 9.50 21.54 -16.11
N ALA A 93 8.32 22.15 -16.20
CA ALA A 93 7.90 22.93 -17.36
C ALA A 93 8.52 24.34 -17.42
N ALA A 94 9.11 24.84 -16.32
CA ALA A 94 9.73 26.16 -16.25
C ALA A 94 11.20 26.16 -16.70
N ASP A 95 11.66 27.27 -17.32
CA ASP A 95 13.06 27.43 -17.75
C ASP A 95 14.05 27.35 -16.56
N ASN A 96 13.61 27.78 -15.38
CA ASN A 96 14.34 27.76 -14.11
C ASN A 96 13.92 26.60 -13.19
N TYR A 97 13.53 25.45 -13.75
CA TYR A 97 13.01 24.28 -13.01
C TYR A 97 13.83 23.87 -11.77
N VAL A 98 15.15 24.08 -11.78
CA VAL A 98 16.03 23.73 -10.65
C VAL A 98 15.71 24.55 -9.40
N ASP A 99 15.38 25.83 -9.56
CA ASP A 99 15.00 26.69 -8.43
C ASP A 99 13.61 26.29 -7.92
N HIS A 100 12.65 26.04 -8.82
CA HIS A 100 11.32 25.57 -8.45
C HIS A 100 11.34 24.23 -7.70
N LEU A 101 12.14 23.26 -8.17
CA LEU A 101 12.31 21.99 -7.47
C LEU A 101 13.00 22.16 -6.13
N ARG A 102 13.96 23.10 -6.02
CA ARG A 102 14.58 23.40 -4.71
C ARG A 102 13.52 23.92 -3.77
N ASP A 103 12.74 24.92 -4.16
CA ASP A 103 11.72 25.54 -3.31
C ASP A 103 10.60 24.54 -2.93
N LEU A 104 10.26 23.59 -3.82
CA LEU A 104 9.27 22.55 -3.56
C LEU A 104 9.73 21.51 -2.52
N PHE A 105 11.03 21.18 -2.49
CA PHE A 105 11.60 20.17 -1.59
C PHE A 105 12.48 20.75 -0.48
N GLU A 106 12.57 22.07 -0.37
CA GLU A 106 13.26 22.72 0.72
C GLU A 106 12.50 22.38 2.00
N PRO A 107 13.16 21.76 2.99
CA PRO A 107 12.49 21.46 4.25
C PRO A 107 12.03 22.79 4.85
N GLU A 108 10.74 22.91 5.19
CA GLU A 108 10.32 23.98 6.10
C GLU A 108 11.17 23.83 7.36
N ALA A 109 12.03 24.83 7.62
CA ALA A 109 12.97 24.79 8.72
C ALA A 109 12.26 24.30 9.98
N ASP A 110 12.75 23.17 10.48
CA ASP A 110 12.22 22.38 11.56
C ASP A 110 11.66 23.29 12.65
N ALA A 111 10.33 23.36 12.75
CA ALA A 111 9.71 23.81 13.98
C ALA A 111 9.97 22.70 15.00
N GLU A 112 11.15 22.75 15.62
CA GLU A 112 11.52 21.97 16.79
C GLU A 112 10.46 22.19 17.89
N GLY A 113 9.46 21.33 17.89
CA GLY A 113 8.42 21.23 18.91
C GLY A 113 8.56 19.88 19.61
N GLU A 114 9.35 19.89 20.68
CA GLU A 114 9.58 18.82 21.64
C GLU A 114 8.32 17.95 21.88
N THR A 115 8.36 16.66 21.49
CA THR A 115 7.45 15.67 22.08
C THR A 115 8.18 14.93 23.19
N LYS A 116 8.06 15.52 24.38
CA LYS A 116 8.38 14.92 25.67
C LYS A 116 7.61 13.61 25.82
N GLY A 117 8.32 12.56 26.23
CA GLY A 117 7.79 11.20 26.32
C GLY A 117 6.76 10.93 27.42
N GLU A 118 6.18 9.74 27.23
CA GLU A 118 5.63 8.76 28.19
C GLU A 118 4.21 8.94 28.78
N GLY A 119 3.41 7.86 28.67
CA GLY A 119 2.31 7.61 29.62
C GLY A 119 1.15 6.69 29.18
N GLN A 120 1.38 5.38 29.15
CA GLN A 120 0.49 4.26 29.54
C GLN A 120 -1.04 4.28 29.26
N GLY A 121 -1.52 3.27 28.53
CA GLY A 121 -2.94 2.89 28.48
C GLY A 121 -3.12 1.41 28.12
N ASP A 122 -3.37 0.59 29.14
CA ASP A 122 -3.71 -0.85 29.09
C ASP A 122 -5.07 -1.09 28.41
N SER A 123 -5.19 -2.17 27.61
CA SER A 123 -6.29 -3.15 27.76
C SER A 123 -6.23 -4.27 26.73
N GLY A 124 -6.24 -5.51 27.23
CA GLY A 124 -7.15 -6.53 26.70
C GLY A 124 -6.61 -7.49 25.64
N ARG A 125 -6.29 -8.71 26.09
CA ARG A 125 -6.32 -9.95 25.31
C ARG A 125 -7.55 -10.04 24.39
N CYS A 126 -7.37 -10.60 23.20
CA CYS A 126 -8.17 -11.74 22.74
C CYS A 126 -7.35 -12.59 21.77
N ALA A 127 -7.11 -13.83 22.18
CA ALA A 127 -6.68 -14.92 21.32
C ALA A 127 -7.91 -15.45 20.56
N LEU A 128 -7.75 -15.66 19.26
CA LEU A 128 -8.27 -16.77 18.44
C LEU A 128 -7.86 -16.55 16.99
#